data_AF-A0A5N7IUD0-F1
#
_entry.id   AF-A0A5N7IUD0-F1
#
_cell.length_a   1.000
_cell.length_b   1.000
_cell.length_c   1.000
_cell.angle_alpha   90.00
_cell.angle_beta   90.00
_cell.angle_gamma   90.00
#
_symmetry.space_group_name_H-M   'P 1'
#
loop_
_entity.id
_entity.type
_entity.pdbx_description
1 polymer ?
#
loop_
_entity_poly.entity_id
_entity_poly.type
_entity_poly.pdbx_seq_one_letter_code
_entity_poly.pdbx_strand_id
1 'polypeptide(L)'
;MEELLNKLLENTFIPTVDTPTKLPDEAGAYLICAKGTDVLPEGMKELEYTYVNGLPVIYVGIAGRPTSRVKSIRKRDYRNHFNGKARSSTLRKSLGVLFGFEKEYENETNNLKYKFIDKHEEKLSKWMKDNLIMHFVRIDNPMEFEIYLINTYEPPLNLKDNKSEKNRDFRKELSWLRTR
;
A
#
# COMPACT_ATOMS: atom_id res chain seq x y z
N MET A 1 -15.85 0.68 -15.53
CA MET A 1 -15.09 0.08 -14.41
C MET A 1 -14.33 -1.16 -14.86
N GLU A 2 -15.00 -2.12 -15.48
CA GLU A 2 -14.38 -3.37 -15.96
C GLU A 2 -13.20 -3.15 -16.92
N GLU A 3 -13.33 -2.24 -17.89
CA GLU A 3 -12.21 -1.90 -18.79
C GLU A 3 -10.98 -1.34 -18.05
N LEU A 4 -11.19 -0.48 -17.05
CA LEU A 4 -10.12 0.06 -16.21
C LEU A 4 -9.49 -1.03 -15.34
N LEU A 5 -10.30 -1.99 -14.89
CA LEU A 5 -9.82 -3.14 -14.13
C LEU A 5 -8.93 -4.02 -15.01
N ASN A 6 -9.37 -4.37 -16.22
CA ASN A 6 -8.58 -5.17 -17.15
C ASN A 6 -7.24 -4.47 -17.45
N LYS A 7 -7.27 -3.18 -17.77
CA LYS A 7 -6.05 -2.37 -17.97
C LYS A 7 -5.15 -2.36 -16.73
N LEU A 8 -5.72 -2.27 -15.53
CA LEU A 8 -4.94 -2.32 -14.29
C LEU A 8 -4.24 -3.66 -14.13
N LEU A 9 -4.92 -4.77 -14.41
CA LEU A 9 -4.41 -6.13 -14.22
C LEU A 9 -3.36 -6.51 -15.27
N GLU A 10 -3.47 -5.99 -16.50
CA GLU A 10 -2.47 -6.14 -17.57
C GLU A 10 -1.13 -5.46 -17.23
N ASN A 11 -1.18 -4.37 -16.47
CA ASN A 11 -0.01 -3.55 -16.15
C ASN A 11 0.60 -3.94 -14.80
N THR A 12 1.65 -4.76 -14.84
CA THR A 12 2.37 -5.23 -13.66
C THR A 12 3.72 -4.55 -13.49
N PHE A 13 4.07 -4.20 -12.25
CA PHE A 13 5.37 -3.66 -11.85
C PHE A 13 5.98 -4.52 -10.73
N ILE A 14 7.17 -5.06 -10.98
CA ILE A 14 7.96 -5.89 -10.07
C ILE A 14 9.19 -5.08 -9.63
N PRO A 15 9.27 -4.60 -8.37
CA PRO A 15 10.32 -3.67 -7.93
C PRO A 15 11.76 -4.16 -8.07
N THR A 16 11.99 -5.47 -8.10
CA THR A 16 13.32 -6.07 -8.25
C THR A 16 13.75 -6.24 -9.70
N VAL A 17 12.83 -6.11 -10.67
CA VAL A 17 13.07 -6.38 -12.09
C VAL A 17 12.86 -5.13 -12.93
N ASP A 18 11.79 -4.39 -12.65
CA ASP A 18 11.37 -3.27 -13.47
C ASP A 18 12.07 -1.96 -13.07
N THR A 19 12.41 -1.16 -14.07
CA THR A 19 12.88 0.21 -13.87
C THR A 19 11.70 1.12 -13.52
N PRO A 20 11.86 2.10 -12.60
CA PRO A 20 10.76 2.97 -12.20
C PRO A 20 10.07 3.70 -13.36
N THR A 21 10.76 3.90 -14.49
CA THR A 21 10.23 4.52 -15.71
C THR A 21 9.08 3.74 -16.37
N LYS A 22 8.92 2.44 -16.05
CA LYS A 22 7.75 1.64 -16.44
C LYS A 22 6.45 2.18 -15.86
N LEU A 23 6.51 2.80 -14.67
CA LEU A 23 5.36 3.46 -14.07
C LEU A 23 5.10 4.82 -14.73
N PRO A 24 3.84 5.19 -14.98
CA PRO A 24 3.51 6.48 -15.55
C PRO A 24 3.80 7.61 -14.55
N ASP A 25 4.23 8.75 -15.09
CA ASP A 25 4.39 9.97 -14.32
C ASP A 25 3.10 10.78 -14.26
N GLU A 26 2.00 10.09 -13.97
CA GLU A 26 0.65 10.61 -14.15
C GLU A 26 -0.27 10.14 -13.03
N ALA A 27 -1.47 10.72 -12.98
CA ALA A 27 -2.52 10.26 -12.10
C ALA A 27 -2.96 8.84 -12.47
N GLY A 28 -3.46 8.13 -11.47
CA GLY A 28 -4.05 6.83 -11.66
C GLY A 28 -4.29 6.07 -10.37
N ALA A 29 -4.59 4.78 -10.52
CA ALA A 29 -4.85 3.86 -9.42
C ALA A 29 -3.89 2.68 -9.46
N TYR A 30 -3.69 2.06 -8.30
CA TYR A 30 -2.88 0.88 -8.18
C TYR A 30 -3.39 -0.03 -7.06
N LEU A 31 -3.08 -1.31 -7.19
CA LEU A 31 -3.20 -2.28 -6.11
C LEU A 31 -1.84 -2.95 -5.89
N ILE A 32 -1.63 -3.39 -4.65
CA ILE A 32 -0.42 -4.05 -4.20
C ILE A 32 -0.79 -5.46 -3.79
N CYS A 33 -0.11 -6.43 -4.38
CA CYS A 33 -0.17 -7.83 -3.98
C CYS A 33 1.10 -8.22 -3.24
N ALA A 34 1.00 -9.16 -2.31
CA ALA A 34 2.18 -9.87 -1.82
C ALA A 34 2.44 -11.12 -2.67
N LYS A 35 3.69 -11.58 -2.73
CA LYS A 35 4.06 -12.81 -3.46
C LYS A 35 3.45 -14.09 -2.87
N GLY A 36 3.00 -14.03 -1.62
CA GLY A 36 2.31 -15.09 -0.89
C GLY A 36 1.85 -14.59 0.47
N THR A 37 1.03 -15.37 1.16
CA THR A 37 0.65 -15.05 2.55
C THR A 37 1.77 -15.40 3.53
N ASP A 38 2.61 -16.38 3.21
CA ASP A 38 3.75 -16.86 4.00
C ASP A 38 4.83 -15.79 4.24
N VAL A 39 5.00 -14.87 3.28
CA VAL A 39 5.98 -13.77 3.39
C VAL A 39 5.47 -12.59 4.24
N LEU A 40 4.17 -12.53 4.51
CA LEU A 40 3.55 -11.41 5.24
C LEU A 40 3.90 -11.43 6.75
N PRO A 41 3.75 -10.29 7.45
CA PRO A 41 3.82 -10.27 8.91
C PRO A 41 2.91 -11.31 9.56
N GLU A 42 3.27 -11.82 10.74
CA GLU A 42 2.56 -12.94 11.39
C GLU A 42 1.06 -12.70 11.52
N GLY A 43 0.65 -11.51 11.97
CA GLY A 43 -0.76 -11.13 12.11
C GLY A 43 -1.54 -10.98 10.80
N MET A 44 -0.89 -11.21 9.65
CA MET A 44 -1.50 -11.19 8.32
C MET A 44 -1.61 -12.59 7.69
N LYS A 45 -0.86 -13.60 8.15
CA LYS A 45 -0.74 -14.88 7.43
C LYS A 45 -2.07 -15.63 7.26
N GLU A 46 -2.92 -15.58 8.29
CA GLU A 46 -4.20 -16.29 8.36
C GLU A 46 -5.41 -15.41 8.06
N LEU A 47 -5.20 -14.24 7.45
CA LEU A 47 -6.31 -13.36 7.06
C LEU A 47 -7.01 -13.86 5.80
N GLU A 48 -8.23 -13.38 5.59
CA GLU A 48 -8.97 -13.62 4.36
C GLU A 48 -8.52 -12.65 3.25
N TYR A 49 -8.26 -13.16 2.06
CA TYR A 49 -7.80 -12.37 0.91
C TYR A 49 -8.66 -12.60 -0.31
N THR A 50 -8.81 -11.55 -1.12
CA THR A 50 -9.05 -11.71 -2.56
C THR A 50 -7.72 -11.76 -3.29
N TYR A 51 -7.75 -12.38 -4.48
CA TYR A 51 -6.54 -12.70 -5.23
C TYR A 51 -6.60 -12.11 -6.63
N VAL A 52 -5.43 -11.66 -7.09
CA VAL A 52 -5.16 -11.28 -8.49
C VAL A 52 -4.03 -12.18 -8.97
N ASN A 53 -4.27 -12.96 -10.03
CA ASN A 53 -3.28 -13.90 -10.59
C ASN A 53 -2.67 -14.84 -9.52
N GLY A 54 -3.49 -15.29 -8.57
CA GLY A 54 -3.06 -16.14 -7.46
C GLY A 54 -2.31 -15.42 -6.33
N LEU A 55 -2.18 -14.08 -6.39
CA LEU A 55 -1.47 -13.28 -5.39
C LEU A 55 -2.45 -12.53 -4.47
N PRO A 56 -2.27 -12.57 -3.14
CA PRO A 56 -3.17 -11.90 -2.20
C PRO A 56 -3.07 -10.37 -2.34
N VAL A 57 -4.21 -9.71 -2.54
CA VAL A 57 -4.31 -8.24 -2.60
C VAL A 57 -4.29 -7.68 -1.18
N ILE A 58 -3.26 -6.89 -0.86
CA ILE A 58 -3.07 -6.37 0.50
C ILE A 58 -3.41 -4.90 0.64
N TYR A 59 -3.34 -4.12 -0.45
CA TYR A 59 -3.54 -2.67 -0.41
C TYR A 59 -3.97 -2.10 -1.77
N VAL A 60 -4.78 -1.05 -1.75
CA VAL A 60 -5.17 -0.22 -2.90
C VAL A 60 -4.80 1.22 -2.61
N GLY A 61 -4.32 1.95 -3.63
CA GLY A 61 -4.07 3.38 -3.52
C GLY A 61 -4.21 4.10 -4.85
N ILE A 62 -4.13 5.43 -4.78
CA ILE A 62 -4.26 6.31 -5.94
C ILE A 62 -3.24 7.44 -5.92
N ALA A 63 -2.87 7.88 -7.13
CA ALA A 63 -2.17 9.12 -7.39
C ALA A 63 -3.13 10.06 -8.12
N GLY A 64 -3.36 11.28 -7.63
CA GLY A 64 -4.21 12.23 -8.36
C GLY A 64 -5.33 12.91 -7.58
N ARG A 65 -5.42 12.70 -6.26
CA ARG A 65 -6.37 13.48 -5.43
C ARG A 65 -6.17 14.98 -5.68
N PRO A 66 -7.25 15.79 -5.77
CA PRO A 66 -7.14 17.24 -6.03
C PRO A 66 -6.19 17.97 -5.07
N THR A 67 -6.15 17.54 -3.81
CA THR A 67 -5.29 18.11 -2.74
C THR A 67 -3.82 17.72 -2.85
N SER A 68 -3.45 16.86 -3.80
CA SER A 68 -2.08 16.38 -3.96
C SER A 68 -1.24 17.36 -4.77
N ARG A 69 -0.11 17.81 -4.20
CA ARG A 69 0.87 18.64 -4.93
C ARG A 69 1.49 17.90 -6.12
N VAL A 70 1.70 16.59 -5.98
CA VAL A 70 2.24 15.72 -7.03
C VAL A 70 1.20 14.64 -7.34
N LYS A 71 0.76 14.58 -8.60
CA LYS A 71 -0.24 13.63 -9.09
C LYS A 71 0.45 12.62 -10.01
N SER A 72 1.26 11.75 -9.42
CA SER A 72 2.11 10.83 -10.18
C SER A 72 2.31 9.51 -9.45
N ILE A 73 1.89 8.41 -10.08
CA ILE A 73 2.14 7.05 -9.59
C ILE A 73 3.65 6.86 -9.39
N ARG A 74 4.48 7.23 -10.38
CA ARG A 74 5.94 7.07 -10.33
C ARG A 74 6.62 7.99 -9.31
N LYS A 75 6.48 9.32 -9.47
CA LYS A 75 7.28 10.31 -8.72
C LYS A 75 6.85 10.44 -7.26
N ARG A 76 5.59 10.11 -6.94
CA ARG A 76 5.08 10.23 -5.58
C ARG A 76 4.89 8.87 -4.93
N ASP A 77 3.91 8.10 -5.39
CA ASP A 77 3.39 6.99 -4.60
C ASP A 77 4.38 5.82 -4.59
N TYR A 78 4.87 5.39 -5.75
CA TYR A 78 5.94 4.40 -5.83
C TYR A 78 7.19 4.84 -5.05
N ARG A 79 7.65 6.08 -5.26
CA ARG A 79 8.80 6.63 -4.52
C ARG A 79 8.58 6.59 -3.01
N ASN A 80 7.40 6.97 -2.53
CA ASN A 80 7.09 6.98 -1.10
C ASN A 80 6.98 5.57 -0.51
N HIS A 81 6.39 4.63 -1.24
CA HIS A 81 6.21 3.25 -0.77
C HIS A 81 7.52 2.48 -0.76
N PHE A 82 8.26 2.49 -1.86
CA PHE A 82 9.42 1.62 -2.06
C PHE A 82 10.77 2.28 -1.75
N ASN A 83 10.86 3.62 -1.78
CA ASN A 83 12.09 4.36 -1.53
C ASN A 83 11.94 5.46 -0.45
N GLY A 84 10.79 5.52 0.22
CA GLY A 84 10.46 6.55 1.20
C GLY A 84 10.57 6.05 2.63
N LYS A 85 9.98 6.82 3.54
CA LYS A 85 9.88 6.49 4.97
C LYS A 85 8.40 6.34 5.36
N ALA A 86 8.12 5.67 6.47
CA ALA A 86 6.76 5.49 6.96
C ALA A 86 6.00 6.82 7.15
N ARG A 87 6.72 7.91 7.43
CA ARG A 87 6.20 9.28 7.52
C ARG A 87 5.24 9.65 6.38
N SER A 88 5.56 9.30 5.13
CA SER A 88 4.82 9.68 3.94
C SER A 88 4.01 8.54 3.30
N SER A 89 3.95 7.38 3.95
CA SER A 89 3.37 6.17 3.36
C SER A 89 2.53 5.38 4.37
N THR A 90 1.22 5.37 4.15
CA THR A 90 0.26 4.60 4.95
C THR A 90 0.53 3.10 4.91
N LEU A 91 0.88 2.57 3.74
CA LEU A 91 1.28 1.18 3.56
C LEU A 91 2.52 0.84 4.41
N ARG A 92 3.57 1.69 4.38
CA ARG A 92 4.76 1.47 5.21
C ARG A 92 4.45 1.54 6.69
N LYS A 93 3.61 2.49 7.12
CA LYS A 93 3.15 2.56 8.52
C LYS A 93 2.51 1.26 8.95
N SER A 94 1.56 0.75 8.16
CA SER A 94 0.87 -0.50 8.47
C SER A 94 1.83 -1.69 8.54
N LEU A 95 2.68 -1.88 7.52
CA LEU A 95 3.63 -3.01 7.50
C LEU A 95 4.65 -2.93 8.63
N GLY A 96 5.26 -1.78 8.88
CA GLY A 96 6.31 -1.67 9.88
C GLY A 96 5.80 -1.88 11.31
N VAL A 97 4.58 -1.43 11.65
CA VAL A 97 4.02 -1.74 12.99
C VAL A 97 3.67 -3.23 13.13
N LEU A 98 3.23 -3.89 12.05
CA LEU A 98 2.98 -5.33 12.05
C LEU A 98 4.28 -6.15 12.17
N PHE A 99 5.41 -5.61 11.70
CA PHE A 99 6.73 -6.19 11.95
C PHE A 99 7.32 -5.85 13.33
N GLY A 100 6.61 -5.08 14.17
CA GLY A 100 7.11 -4.65 15.48
C GLY A 100 8.28 -3.68 15.39
N PHE A 101 8.39 -2.91 14.29
CA PHE A 101 9.49 -1.97 14.12
C PHE A 101 9.38 -0.77 15.05
N GLU A 102 10.51 -0.45 15.68
CA GLU A 102 10.69 0.72 16.55
C GLU A 102 10.45 2.04 15.81
N LYS A 103 9.63 2.90 16.41
CA LYS A 103 9.20 4.20 15.88
C LYS A 103 10.11 5.32 16.40
N GLU A 104 10.35 6.29 15.54
CA GLU A 104 10.99 7.56 15.84
C GLU A 104 9.99 8.68 15.54
N TYR A 105 9.51 9.34 16.58
CA TYR A 105 8.50 10.40 16.49
C TYR A 105 9.18 11.75 16.22
N GLU A 106 8.54 12.59 15.40
CA GLU A 106 9.07 13.92 15.09
C GLU A 106 8.96 14.89 16.27
N ASN A 107 7.91 14.74 17.09
CA ASN A 107 7.69 15.49 18.31
C ASN A 107 7.09 14.55 19.35
N GLU A 108 7.51 14.70 20.61
CA GLU A 108 7.02 13.91 21.75
C GLU A 108 5.51 14.10 22.03
N THR A 109 4.92 15.18 21.50
CA THR A 109 3.51 15.54 21.70
C THR A 109 2.58 15.12 20.56
N ASN A 110 3.09 14.71 19.40
CA ASN A 110 2.26 14.32 18.25
C ASN A 110 2.63 12.94 17.70
N ASN A 111 2.03 11.91 18.28
CA ASN A 111 2.29 10.51 17.96
C ASN A 111 1.81 10.09 16.55
N LEU A 112 1.16 10.97 15.79
CA LEU A 112 0.66 10.66 14.45
C LEU A 112 1.74 10.78 13.36
N LYS A 113 2.83 11.51 13.65
CA LYS A 113 3.95 11.74 12.72
C LYS A 113 5.22 11.07 13.23
N TYR A 114 5.45 9.86 12.74
CA TYR A 114 6.68 9.10 12.97
C TYR A 114 7.24 8.53 11.67
N LYS A 115 8.53 8.19 11.71
CA LYS A 115 9.16 7.20 10.85
C LYS A 115 9.61 6.01 11.70
N PHE A 116 10.07 4.92 11.11
CA PHE A 116 10.83 3.94 11.88
C PHE A 116 12.28 4.40 12.00
N ILE A 117 13.02 3.84 12.98
CA ILE A 117 14.48 4.04 13.04
C ILE A 117 15.10 3.62 11.70
N ASP A 118 16.22 4.24 11.30
CA ASP A 118 16.71 4.12 9.92
C ASP A 118 17.02 2.66 9.54
N LYS A 119 17.58 1.86 10.46
CA LYS A 119 17.77 0.41 10.28
C LYS A 119 16.48 -0.35 9.90
N HIS A 120 15.35 0.02 10.51
CA HIS A 120 14.06 -0.60 10.22
C HIS A 120 13.42 -0.07 8.93
N GLU A 121 13.63 1.20 8.57
CA GLU A 121 13.20 1.72 7.26
C GLU A 121 13.96 1.04 6.11
N GLU A 122 15.25 0.75 6.28
CA GLU A 122 16.05 0.00 5.31
C GLU A 122 15.55 -1.44 5.18
N LYS A 123 15.36 -2.14 6.31
CA LYS A 123 14.80 -3.50 6.34
C LYS A 123 13.42 -3.55 5.68
N LEU A 124 12.55 -2.58 5.97
CA LEU A 124 11.22 -2.49 5.37
C LEU A 124 11.30 -2.26 3.86
N SER A 125 12.17 -1.35 3.41
CA SER A 125 12.34 -1.06 1.98
C SER A 125 12.80 -2.28 1.21
N LYS A 126 13.79 -3.02 1.75
CA LYS A 126 14.24 -4.27 1.16
C LYS A 126 13.11 -5.30 1.09
N TRP A 127 12.45 -5.55 2.21
CA TRP A 127 11.35 -6.52 2.26
C TRP A 127 10.22 -6.17 1.29
N MET A 128 9.82 -4.89 1.20
CA MET A 128 8.76 -4.45 0.29
C MET A 128 9.15 -4.68 -1.18
N LYS A 129 10.39 -4.38 -1.57
CA LYS A 129 10.85 -4.62 -2.94
C LYS A 129 10.86 -6.11 -3.27
N ASP A 130 11.34 -6.93 -2.34
CA ASP A 130 11.50 -8.36 -2.55
C ASP A 130 10.16 -9.11 -2.61
N ASN A 131 9.14 -8.63 -1.88
CA ASN A 131 7.91 -9.39 -1.63
C ASN A 131 6.62 -8.80 -2.20
N LEU A 132 6.64 -7.55 -2.69
CA LEU A 132 5.43 -6.89 -3.19
C LEU A 132 5.46 -6.72 -4.70
N ILE A 133 4.29 -6.84 -5.31
CA ILE A 133 4.03 -6.61 -6.72
C ILE A 133 2.95 -5.54 -6.83
N MET A 134 3.06 -4.67 -7.81
CA MET A 134 2.13 -3.57 -8.03
C MET A 134 1.44 -3.72 -9.37
N HIS A 135 0.11 -3.67 -9.39
CA HIS A 135 -0.68 -3.51 -10.61
C HIS A 135 -1.17 -2.06 -10.68
N PHE A 136 -1.17 -1.45 -11.87
CA PHE A 136 -1.44 -0.01 -11.99
C PHE A 136 -2.21 0.35 -13.27
N VAL A 137 -2.98 1.43 -13.23
CA VAL A 137 -3.61 2.01 -14.41
C VAL A 137 -3.52 3.52 -14.35
N ARG A 138 -3.21 4.14 -15.49
CA ARG A 138 -3.35 5.59 -15.66
C ARG A 138 -4.83 5.92 -15.78
N ILE A 139 -5.31 6.85 -14.95
CA ILE A 139 -6.66 7.40 -15.07
C ILE A 139 -6.71 8.78 -14.40
N ASP A 140 -7.38 9.72 -15.06
CA ASP A 140 -7.71 11.00 -14.45
C ASP A 140 -8.81 10.83 -13.41
N ASN A 141 -8.71 11.56 -12.28
CA ASN A 141 -9.69 11.50 -11.19
C ASN A 141 -9.95 10.07 -10.64
N PRO A 142 -8.94 9.36 -10.14
CA PRO A 142 -9.02 7.94 -9.79
C PRO A 142 -9.88 7.60 -8.55
N MET A 143 -10.59 8.56 -7.96
CA MET A 143 -11.24 8.42 -6.65
C MET A 143 -12.42 7.44 -6.67
N GLU A 144 -13.27 7.51 -7.70
CA GLU A 144 -14.37 6.54 -7.84
C GLU A 144 -13.84 5.13 -8.10
N PHE A 145 -12.76 5.03 -8.88
CA PHE A 145 -12.10 3.76 -9.15
C PHE A 145 -11.40 3.18 -7.91
N GLU A 146 -10.85 4.01 -7.03
CA GLU A 146 -10.32 3.58 -5.72
C GLU A 146 -11.41 2.91 -4.87
N ILE A 147 -12.57 3.53 -4.76
CA ILE A 147 -13.70 3.02 -3.97
C ILE A 147 -14.15 1.68 -4.54
N TYR A 148 -14.27 1.58 -5.87
CA TYR A 148 -14.57 0.33 -6.55
C TYR A 148 -13.54 -0.76 -6.21
N LEU A 149 -12.24 -0.49 -6.37
CA LEU A 149 -11.19 -1.46 -6.07
C LEU A 149 -11.21 -1.89 -4.59
N ILE A 150 -11.43 -0.96 -3.65
CA ILE A 150 -11.52 -1.28 -2.21
C ILE A 150 -12.74 -2.18 -1.93
N ASN A 151 -13.88 -1.92 -2.56
CA ASN A 151 -15.08 -2.75 -2.38
C ASN A 151 -14.94 -4.12 -3.06
N THR A 152 -14.25 -4.19 -4.20
CA THR A 152 -14.03 -5.43 -4.94
C THR A 152 -13.01 -6.35 -4.26
N TYR A 153 -11.90 -5.78 -3.78
CA TYR A 153 -10.79 -6.56 -3.23
C TYR A 153 -10.73 -6.60 -1.70
N GLU A 154 -11.46 -5.70 -1.02
CA GLU A 154 -11.55 -5.65 0.44
C GLU A 154 -10.18 -5.71 1.18
N PRO A 155 -9.13 -5.03 0.67
CA PRO A 155 -7.75 -5.27 1.12
C PRO A 155 -7.57 -4.94 2.62
N PRO A 156 -6.90 -5.80 3.40
CA PRO A 156 -6.82 -5.66 4.85
C PRO A 156 -6.04 -4.42 5.31
N LEU A 157 -5.13 -3.87 4.50
CA LEU A 157 -4.35 -2.68 4.88
C LEU A 157 -5.02 -1.35 4.53
N ASN A 158 -6.14 -1.35 3.78
CA ASN A 158 -6.96 -0.16 3.58
C ASN A 158 -7.85 0.06 4.80
N LEU A 159 -7.39 0.89 5.74
CA LEU A 159 -8.16 1.22 6.95
C LEU A 159 -9.29 2.23 6.70
N LYS A 160 -9.09 3.14 5.73
CA LYS A 160 -10.07 4.15 5.35
C LYS A 160 -10.96 3.60 4.24
N ASP A 161 -12.25 3.90 4.31
CA ASP A 161 -13.28 3.58 3.30
C ASP A 161 -13.56 2.07 3.09
N ASN A 162 -12.75 1.16 3.65
CA ASN A 162 -13.02 -0.28 3.65
C ASN A 162 -14.09 -0.63 4.71
N LYS A 163 -15.31 -0.92 4.23
CA LYS A 163 -16.48 -1.26 5.05
C LYS A 163 -16.76 -2.77 5.11
N SER A 164 -15.85 -3.60 4.61
CA SER A 164 -15.99 -5.06 4.66
C SER A 164 -16.12 -5.55 6.10
N GLU A 165 -16.83 -6.66 6.31
CA GLU A 165 -16.75 -7.39 7.60
C GLU A 165 -15.52 -8.31 7.65
N LYS A 166 -14.97 -8.74 6.50
CA LYS A 166 -13.74 -9.53 6.45
C LYS A 166 -12.59 -8.76 7.09
N ASN A 167 -11.79 -9.40 7.93
CA ASN A 167 -10.65 -8.79 8.62
C ASN A 167 -10.97 -7.51 9.39
N ARG A 168 -12.24 -7.28 9.80
CA ARG A 168 -12.64 -6.04 10.47
C ARG A 168 -11.93 -5.84 11.80
N ASP A 169 -11.78 -6.90 12.60
CA ASP A 169 -11.08 -6.82 13.88
C ASP A 169 -9.58 -6.59 13.71
N PHE A 170 -8.96 -7.23 12.71
CA PHE A 170 -7.59 -6.91 12.30
C PHE A 170 -7.42 -5.43 11.93
N ARG A 171 -8.36 -4.85 11.15
CA ARG A 171 -8.29 -3.41 10.80
C ARG A 171 -8.39 -2.50 12.03
N LYS A 172 -9.21 -2.85 13.02
CA LYS A 172 -9.28 -2.11 14.30
C LYS A 172 -7.96 -2.17 15.05
N GLU A 173 -7.39 -3.37 15.20
CA GLU A 173 -6.11 -3.58 15.86
C GLU A 173 -4.98 -2.81 15.15
N LEU A 174 -4.89 -2.94 13.83
CA LEU A 174 -3.90 -2.23 13.02
C LEU A 174 -4.03 -0.71 13.13
N SER A 175 -5.25 -0.19 13.21
CA SER A 175 -5.49 1.24 13.46
C SER A 175 -4.90 1.67 14.81
N TRP A 176 -5.09 0.87 15.86
CA TRP A 176 -4.54 1.13 17.18
C TRP A 176 -3.01 1.03 17.21
N LEU A 177 -2.43 0.00 16.59
CA LEU A 177 -0.97 -0.18 16.48
C LEU A 177 -0.31 1.00 15.77
N ARG A 178 -0.99 1.64 14.82
CA ARG A 178 -0.46 2.82 14.10
C ARG A 178 -0.44 4.07 14.96
N THR A 179 -1.28 4.20 15.97
CA THR A 179 -1.40 5.39 16.83
C THR A 179 -0.73 5.25 18.19
N ARG A 180 -0.49 4.02 18.65
CA ARG A 180 0.31 3.74 19.85
C ARG A 180 1.73 4.28 19.70
#